data_AF-A0A7K7FK26-F1
#
_entry.id   AF-A0A7K7FK26-F1
#
_cell.length_a   1.000
_cell.length_b   1.000
_cell.length_c   1.000
_cell.angle_alpha   90.00
_cell.angle_beta   90.00
_cell.angle_gamma   90.00
#
_symmetry.space_group_name_H-M   'P 1'
#
loop_
_entity.id
_entity.type
_entity.pdbx_description
1 polymer ?
#
loop_
_entity_poly.entity_id
_entity_poly.type
_entity_poly.pdbx_seq_one_letter_code
_entity_poly.pdbx_strand_id
1 'polypeptide(L)'
;NRVPCALCDMVCTSVSSLKAHITFRHCDECPFHCHLCDSSFKNAYDLHKQVETHNDSDAYSCDVDGCGFTSWTLQTLRQHYKRA
;
A
#
# COMPACT_ATOMS: atom_id res chain seq x y z
N ASN A 1 -29.78 1.58 14.24
CA ASN A 1 -29.14 2.81 13.77
C ASN A 1 -28.72 2.59 12.32
N ARG A 2 -29.28 3.31 11.34
CA ARG A 2 -28.90 3.19 9.92
C ARG A 2 -28.25 4.50 9.52
N VAL A 3 -27.06 4.44 8.95
CA VAL A 3 -26.24 5.63 8.64
C VAL A 3 -26.05 5.69 7.12
N PRO A 4 -26.73 6.61 6.41
CA PRO A 4 -26.61 6.73 4.95
C PRO A 4 -25.29 7.38 4.54
N CYS A 5 -24.76 6.97 3.39
CA CYS A 5 -23.64 7.66 2.76
C CYS A 5 -24.11 8.93 2.03
N ALA A 6 -23.32 9.99 2.12
CA ALA A 6 -23.63 11.26 1.43
C ALA A 6 -23.18 11.27 -0.05
N LEU A 7 -22.38 10.28 -0.46
CA LEU A 7 -21.72 10.22 -1.77
C LEU A 7 -22.29 9.10 -2.66
N CYS A 8 -23.12 8.21 -2.12
CA CYS A 8 -23.84 7.16 -2.86
C CYS A 8 -25.05 6.64 -2.07
N ASP A 9 -25.86 5.77 -2.69
CA ASP A 9 -27.07 5.19 -2.09
C ASP A 9 -26.81 4.09 -1.03
N MET A 10 -25.56 3.88 -0.62
CA MET A 10 -25.24 2.86 0.38
C MET A 10 -25.62 3.33 1.80
N VAL A 11 -26.26 2.44 2.56
CA VAL A 11 -26.62 2.65 3.97
C VAL A 11 -25.89 1.66 4.87
N CYS A 12 -25.04 2.18 5.75
CA CYS A 12 -24.28 1.39 6.71
C CYS A 12 -25.04 1.19 8.02
N THR A 13 -24.62 0.21 8.82
CA THR A 13 -25.21 -0.09 10.14
C THR A 13 -24.60 0.73 11.28
N SER A 14 -23.43 1.34 11.05
CA SER A 14 -22.64 2.06 12.06
C SER A 14 -21.84 3.19 11.43
N VAL A 15 -21.49 4.22 12.23
CA VAL A 15 -20.65 5.35 11.80
C VAL A 15 -19.24 4.89 11.41
N SER A 16 -18.66 3.93 12.15
CA SER A 16 -17.37 3.32 11.84
C SER A 16 -17.37 2.61 10.48
N SER A 17 -18.44 1.87 10.17
CA SER A 17 -18.63 1.23 8.86
C SER A 17 -18.81 2.25 7.74
N LEU A 18 -19.54 3.35 7.99
CA LEU A 18 -19.67 4.43 7.00
C LEU A 18 -18.32 5.12 6.74
N LYS A 19 -17.53 5.38 7.78
CA LYS A 19 -16.19 5.96 7.64
C LYS A 19 -15.28 5.07 6.78
N ALA A 20 -15.25 3.76 7.06
CA ALA A 20 -14.53 2.81 6.22
C ALA A 20 -15.07 2.81 4.78
N HIS A 21 -16.39 2.78 4.59
CA HIS A 21 -16.98 2.84 3.25
C HIS A 21 -16.54 4.08 2.46
N ILE A 22 -16.58 5.27 3.08
CA ILE A 22 -16.15 6.52 2.45
C ILE A 22 -14.66 6.45 2.10
N THR A 23 -13.80 6.07 3.04
CA THR A 23 -12.36 5.94 2.79
C THR A 23 -12.06 4.92 1.69
N PHE A 24 -12.80 3.81 1.60
CA PHE A 24 -12.52 2.76 0.63
C PHE A 24 -13.12 2.99 -0.76
N ARG A 25 -14.25 3.71 -0.86
CA ARG A 25 -15.04 3.79 -2.11
C ARG A 25 -15.09 5.19 -2.68
N HIS A 26 -14.84 6.20 -1.86
CA HIS A 26 -14.95 7.61 -2.24
C HIS A 26 -13.67 8.40 -1.99
N CYS A 27 -12.67 7.80 -1.34
CA CYS A 27 -11.35 8.38 -1.19
C CYS A 27 -10.30 7.52 -1.91
N ASP A 28 -9.40 8.19 -2.64
CA ASP A 28 -8.17 7.59 -3.16
C ASP A 28 -7.05 7.61 -2.12
N GLU A 29 -7.27 8.21 -0.94
CA GLU A 29 -6.31 8.15 0.15
C GLU A 29 -6.29 6.74 0.73
N CYS A 30 -5.18 6.05 0.50
CA CYS A 30 -4.81 4.81 1.13
C CYS A 30 -3.93 5.12 2.36
N PRO A 31 -4.49 5.21 3.58
CA PRO A 31 -3.75 5.69 4.75
C PRO A 31 -2.62 4.77 5.19
N PHE A 32 -2.57 3.53 4.67
CA PHE A 32 -1.56 2.53 5.03
C PHE A 32 -0.56 2.40 3.90
N HIS A 33 0.54 3.16 3.98
CA HIS A 33 1.63 3.10 3.00
C HIS A 33 2.63 2.00 3.35
N CYS A 34 3.12 1.30 2.32
CA CYS A 34 4.26 0.41 2.47
C CYS A 34 5.54 1.24 2.64
N HIS A 35 6.42 0.84 3.56
CA HIS A 35 7.71 1.51 3.75
C HIS A 35 8.82 0.91 2.85
N LEU A 36 8.52 -0.20 2.17
CA LEU A 36 9.45 -0.91 1.28
C LEU A 36 9.18 -0.65 -0.22
N CYS A 37 8.00 -0.12 -0.55
CA CYS A 37 7.60 0.25 -1.91
C CYS A 37 6.54 1.36 -1.92
N ASP A 38 6.21 1.87 -3.10
CA ASP A 38 5.26 2.98 -3.28
C ASP A 38 3.78 2.53 -3.19
N SER A 39 3.52 1.26 -2.83
CA SER A 39 2.17 0.71 -2.71
C SER A 39 1.46 1.23 -1.46
N SER A 40 0.18 1.56 -1.61
CA SER A 40 -0.65 2.09 -0.53
C SER A 40 -1.96 1.31 -0.44
N PHE A 41 -2.38 1.01 0.79
CA PHE A 41 -3.52 0.15 1.10
C PHE A 41 -4.57 0.86 1.94
N LYS A 42 -5.80 0.34 1.85
CA LYS A 42 -6.97 0.91 2.55
C LYS A 42 -7.13 0.38 3.98
N ASN A 43 -6.44 -0.70 4.34
CA ASN A 43 -6.36 -1.21 5.70
C ASN A 43 -4.97 -1.79 6.03
N ALA A 44 -4.72 -1.98 7.33
CA ALA A 44 -3.47 -2.52 7.85
C ALA A 44 -3.26 -4.01 7.54
N TYR A 45 -4.33 -4.79 7.39
CA TYR A 45 -4.23 -6.23 7.10
C TYR A 45 -3.65 -6.48 5.71
N ASP A 46 -4.16 -5.78 4.69
CA ASP A 46 -3.65 -5.85 3.33
C ASP A 46 -2.20 -5.35 3.24
N LEU A 47 -1.86 -4.26 3.96
CA LEU A 47 -0.48 -3.79 4.08
C LEU A 47 0.43 -4.88 4.70
N HIS A 48 0.00 -5.51 5.78
CA HIS A 48 0.78 -6.55 6.45
C HIS A 48 1.08 -7.72 5.51
N LYS A 49 0.05 -8.25 4.82
CA LYS A 49 0.23 -9.31 3.83
C LYS A 49 1.16 -8.91 2.69
N GLN A 50 1.05 -7.67 2.20
CA GLN A 50 1.97 -7.15 1.19
C GLN A 50 3.42 -7.17 1.71
N VAL A 51 3.66 -6.71 2.94
CA VAL A 51 5.00 -6.69 3.53
C VAL A 51 5.57 -8.09 3.70
N GLU A 52 4.74 -9.10 3.99
CA GLU A 52 5.19 -10.50 4.01
C GLU A 52 5.73 -10.94 2.64
N THR A 53 5.12 -10.52 1.53
CA THR A 53 5.63 -10.84 0.18
C THR A 53 7.01 -10.25 -0.11
N HIS A 54 7.37 -9.14 0.55
CA HIS A 54 8.71 -8.58 0.43
C HIS A 54 9.76 -9.43 1.13
N ASN A 55 9.41 -10.11 2.22
CA ASN A 55 10.34 -10.98 2.94
C ASN A 55 10.52 -12.34 2.25
N ASP A 56 9.50 -12.80 1.53
CA ASP A 56 9.51 -14.09 0.83
C ASP A 56 10.10 -14.00 -0.59
N SER A 57 10.22 -12.80 -1.15
CA SER A 57 10.84 -12.58 -2.46
C SER A 57 12.37 -12.53 -2.31
N ASP A 58 13.09 -13.33 -3.09
CA ASP A 58 14.53 -13.13 -3.28
C ASP A 58 14.80 -11.65 -3.60
N ALA A 59 15.68 -11.01 -2.83
CA ALA A 59 15.98 -9.59 -3.00
C ALA A 59 16.59 -9.32 -4.39
N TYR A 60 16.21 -8.21 -5.01
CA TYR A 60 16.78 -7.70 -6.25
C TYR A 60 18.11 -6.99 -5.98
N SER A 61 19.19 -7.45 -6.59
CA SER A 61 20.50 -6.81 -6.53
C SER A 61 20.73 -5.83 -7.69
N CYS A 62 21.52 -4.79 -7.43
CA CYS A 62 22.11 -3.95 -8.46
C CYS A 62 23.27 -4.71 -9.13
N ASP A 63 23.31 -4.66 -10.46
CA ASP A 63 24.30 -5.35 -11.30
C ASP A 63 25.55 -4.47 -11.58
N VAL A 64 25.57 -3.25 -11.06
CA VAL A 64 26.74 -2.36 -11.20
C VAL A 64 27.87 -2.84 -10.31
N ASP A 65 29.02 -3.10 -10.94
CA ASP A 65 30.23 -3.56 -10.26
C ASP A 65 30.61 -2.60 -9.11
N GLY A 66 30.76 -3.15 -7.91
CA GLY A 66 31.11 -2.39 -6.71
C GLY A 66 29.95 -1.64 -6.02
N CYS A 67 28.71 -1.70 -6.52
CA CYS A 67 27.57 -1.00 -5.89
C CYS A 67 27.06 -1.71 -4.61
N GLY A 68 26.87 -3.03 -4.67
CA GLY A 68 26.39 -3.84 -3.54
C GLY A 68 24.95 -3.55 -3.09
N PHE A 69 24.19 -2.72 -3.80
CA PHE A 69 22.81 -2.38 -3.45
C PHE A 69 21.85 -3.57 -3.66
N THR A 70 21.01 -3.84 -2.66
CA THR A 70 19.94 -4.85 -2.73
C THR A 70 18.61 -4.24 -2.28
N SER A 71 17.52 -4.72 -2.85
CA SER A 71 16.17 -4.22 -2.58
C SER A 71 15.16 -5.34 -2.69
N TRP A 72 14.18 -5.37 -1.79
CA TRP A 72 13.07 -6.33 -1.83
C TRP A 72 12.02 -6.01 -2.91
N THR A 73 12.15 -4.85 -3.59
CA THR A 73 11.28 -4.49 -4.72
C THR A 73 12.05 -3.98 -5.93
N LEU A 74 11.53 -4.34 -7.10
CA LEU A 74 12.03 -3.88 -8.39
C LEU A 74 11.86 -2.36 -8.57
N GLN A 75 10.82 -1.76 -8.00
CA GLN A 75 10.59 -0.32 -8.07
C GLN A 75 11.71 0.45 -7.36
N THR A 76 12.08 0.03 -6.15
CA THR A 76 13.17 0.66 -5.39
C THR A 76 14.52 0.45 -6.07
N LEU A 77 14.77 -0.73 -6.68
CA LEU A 77 15.96 -0.94 -7.52
C LEU A 77 15.98 -0.03 -8.76
N ARG A 78 14.84 0.12 -9.45
CA ARG A 78 14.72 1.05 -10.59
C ARG A 78 14.92 2.51 -10.16
N GLN A 79 14.43 2.91 -8.99
CA GLN A 79 14.66 4.25 -8.47
C GLN A 79 16.13 4.46 -8.10
N HIS A 80 16.81 3.45 -7.55
CA HIS A 80 18.24 3.47 -7.30
C HIS A 80 19.03 3.75 -8.61
N TYR A 81 18.72 3.03 -9.70
CA TYR A 81 19.33 3.28 -11.02
C TYR A 81 19.07 4.69 -11.59
N LYS A 82 18.04 5.40 -11.13
CA LYS A 82 17.77 6.78 -11.55
C LYS A 82 18.54 7.82 -10.73
N ARG A 83 19.06 7.44 -9.57
CA ARG A 83 19.72 8.33 -8.60
C ARG A 83 21.23 8.07 -8.48
N ALA A 84 21.69 6.88 -8.84
CA ALA A 84 23.10 6.51 -8.97
C ALA A 84 23.68 7.04 -10.28
#